data_AF-A0A6L7KKX3-F1
#
_entry.id   AF-A0A6L7KKX3-F1
#
_cell.length_a   1.000
_cell.length_b   1.000
_cell.length_c   1.000
_cell.angle_alpha   90.00
_cell.angle_beta   90.00
_cell.angle_gamma   90.00
#
_symmetry.space_group_name_H-M   'P 1'
#
loop_
_entity.id
_entity.type
_entity.pdbx_description
1 polymer ?
#
loop_
_entity_poly.entity_id
_entity_poly.type
_entity_poly.pdbx_seq_one_letter_code
_entity_poly.pdbx_strand_id
1 'polypeptide(L)'
;MNPEWVANRVAEFRLEDYPDRLDMMRRALPDHVAGDRFREEMSRFLPRDVVARTIDRPEFVHYLANTVNEYLEKALAAFAGPKGTGEDDNDLKM
;
A
#
# COMPACT_ATOMS: atom_id res chain seq x y z
N MET A 1 11.90 2.15 0.13
CA MET A 1 11.19 0.93 -0.31
C MET A 1 11.75 0.54 -1.67
N ASN A 2 12.13 -0.73 -1.88
CA ASN A 2 12.68 -1.20 -3.16
C ASN A 2 11.53 -1.84 -4.00
N PRO A 3 11.02 -1.17 -5.03
CA PRO A 3 9.87 -1.62 -5.81
C PRO A 3 10.09 -2.94 -6.56
N GLU A 4 11.30 -3.20 -7.07
CA GLU A 4 11.63 -4.44 -7.78
C GLU A 4 11.54 -5.67 -6.87
N TRP A 5 11.96 -5.52 -5.61
CA TRP A 5 11.85 -6.59 -4.62
C TRP A 5 10.39 -6.94 -4.31
N VAL A 6 9.52 -5.93 -4.24
CA VAL A 6 8.09 -6.11 -4.01
C VAL A 6 7.45 -6.81 -5.20
N ALA A 7 7.80 -6.42 -6.43
CA ALA A 7 7.30 -7.04 -7.65
C ALA A 7 7.67 -8.53 -7.74
N ASN A 8 8.94 -8.86 -7.52
CA ASN A 8 9.43 -10.25 -7.51
C ASN A 8 8.74 -11.09 -6.44
N ARG A 9 8.58 -10.54 -5.23
CA ARG A 9 7.97 -11.27 -4.12
C ARG A 9 6.50 -11.60 -4.38
N VAL A 10 5.75 -10.71 -5.03
CA VAL A 10 4.35 -10.96 -5.39
C VAL A 10 4.22 -11.94 -6.55
N ALA A 11 5.12 -11.90 -7.54
CA ALA A 11 5.16 -12.88 -8.62
C ALA A 11 5.37 -14.31 -8.09
N GLU A 12 6.19 -14.48 -7.03
CA GLU A 12 6.36 -15.78 -6.35
C GLU A 12 5.07 -16.32 -5.74
N PHE A 13 4.15 -15.46 -5.31
CA PHE A 13 2.88 -15.85 -4.70
C PHE A 13 1.77 -16.19 -5.71
N ARG A 14 1.99 -16.00 -7.03
CA ARG A 14 1.00 -16.27 -8.10
C ARG A 14 -0.38 -15.67 -7.83
N LEU A 15 -0.44 -14.48 -7.23
CA LEU A 15 -1.69 -13.78 -6.99
C LEU A 15 -2.10 -13.05 -8.27
N GLU A 16 -2.99 -13.67 -9.05
CA GLU A 16 -3.46 -13.18 -10.36
C GLU A 16 -4.15 -11.80 -10.26
N ASP A 17 -4.80 -11.51 -9.13
CA ASP A 17 -5.59 -10.30 -8.88
C ASP A 17 -4.93 -9.37 -7.83
N TYR A 18 -3.61 -9.48 -7.65
CA TYR A 18 -2.89 -8.71 -6.63
C TYR A 18 -3.05 -7.19 -6.76
N PRO A 19 -2.93 -6.57 -7.95
CA PRO A 19 -3.09 -5.12 -8.09
C PRO A 19 -4.49 -4.64 -7.65
N ASP A 20 -5.53 -5.40 -7.99
CA ASP A 20 -6.91 -5.06 -7.64
C ASP A 20 -7.16 -5.19 -6.13
N ARG A 21 -6.64 -6.26 -5.51
CA ARG A 21 -6.69 -6.45 -4.06
C ARG A 21 -5.91 -5.36 -3.31
N LEU A 22 -4.77 -4.95 -3.86
CA LEU A 22 -3.94 -3.90 -3.28
C LEU A 22 -4.68 -2.55 -3.33
N ASP A 23 -5.29 -2.20 -4.46
CA ASP A 23 -6.06 -0.94 -4.55
C ASP A 23 -7.32 -0.97 -3.68
N MET A 24 -8.02 -2.10 -3.60
CA MET A 24 -9.16 -2.27 -2.67
C MET A 24 -8.72 -2.05 -1.21
N MET A 25 -7.63 -2.70 -0.78
CA MET A 25 -7.12 -2.56 0.58
C MET A 25 -6.66 -1.12 0.86
N ARG A 26 -5.99 -0.50 -0.12
CA ARG A 26 -5.53 0.88 -0.03
C ARG A 26 -6.68 1.86 0.22
N ARG A 27 -7.82 1.67 -0.45
CA ARG A 27 -9.03 2.49 -0.26
C ARG A 27 -9.70 2.26 1.10
N ALA A 28 -9.69 1.03 1.60
CA ALA A 28 -10.30 0.67 2.88
C ALA A 28 -9.43 1.01 4.10
N LEU A 29 -8.13 1.25 3.88
CA LEU A 29 -7.15 1.45 4.95
C LEU A 29 -7.51 2.59 5.93
N PRO A 30 -7.93 3.80 5.48
CA PRO A 30 -8.26 4.88 6.41
C PRO A 30 -9.35 4.49 7.40
N ASP A 31 -10.40 3.81 6.93
CA ASP A 31 -11.51 3.36 7.76
C ASP A 31 -11.07 2.26 8.74
N HIS A 32 -10.19 1.36 8.28
CA HIS A 32 -9.63 0.32 9.15
C HIS A 32 -8.78 0.88 10.29
N VAL A 33 -7.91 1.85 10.00
CA VAL A 33 -7.00 2.44 11.01
C VAL A 33 -7.76 3.38 11.95
N ALA A 34 -8.82 4.03 11.47
CA ALA A 34 -9.67 4.90 12.31
C ALA A 34 -10.66 4.13 13.20
N GLY A 35 -10.89 2.84 12.95
CA GLY A 35 -11.86 2.04 13.69
C GLY A 35 -11.36 1.51 15.03
N ASP A 36 -12.30 1.24 15.95
CA ASP A 36 -12.02 0.72 17.29
C ASP A 36 -11.24 -0.60 17.28
N ARG A 37 -11.51 -1.46 16.30
CA ARG A 37 -10.82 -2.74 16.15
C ARG A 37 -9.31 -2.57 16.00
N PHE A 38 -8.86 -1.58 15.24
CA PHE A 38 -7.42 -1.32 15.08
C PHE A 38 -6.81 -0.91 16.41
N ARG A 39 -7.47 0.00 17.13
CA ARG A 39 -7.05 0.42 18.47
C ARG A 39 -6.95 -0.75 19.45
N GLU A 40 -7.97 -1.60 19.50
CA GLU A 40 -7.99 -2.78 20.36
C GLU A 40 -6.82 -3.72 20.08
N GLU A 41 -6.56 -4.04 18.81
CA GLU A 41 -5.43 -4.89 18.44
C GLU A 41 -4.09 -4.24 18.79
N MET A 42 -3.89 -2.96 18.46
CA MET A 42 -2.64 -2.26 18.77
C MET A 42 -2.38 -2.16 20.28
N SER A 43 -3.43 -2.02 21.10
CA SER A 43 -3.31 -1.96 22.56
C SER A 43 -2.80 -3.26 23.21
N ARG A 44 -2.87 -4.39 22.49
CA ARG A 44 -2.32 -5.67 22.94
C ARG A 44 -0.80 -5.74 22.80
N PHE A 45 -0.24 -4.94 21.90
CA PHE A 45 1.20 -4.97 21.56
C PHE A 45 1.95 -3.72 22.04
N LEU A 46 1.25 -2.61 22.26
CA LEU A 46 1.86 -1.34 22.63
C LEU A 46 1.63 -1.00 24.11
N PRO A 47 2.65 -0.47 24.80
CA PRO A 47 2.47 0.10 26.14
C PRO A 47 1.41 1.21 26.15
N ARG A 48 0.71 1.36 27.28
CA ARG A 48 -0.41 2.30 27.42
C ARG A 48 -0.03 3.76 27.14
N ASP A 49 1.16 4.18 27.54
CA ASP A 49 1.68 5.52 27.28
C ASP A 49 1.95 5.77 25.79
N VAL A 50 2.33 4.71 25.05
CA VAL A 50 2.50 4.76 23.60
C VAL A 50 1.14 4.93 22.93
N VAL A 51 0.16 4.10 23.29
CA VAL A 51 -1.22 4.20 22.76
C VAL A 51 -1.80 5.59 22.97
N ALA A 52 -1.64 6.17 24.16
CA ALA A 52 -2.18 7.50 24.50
C ALA A 52 -1.54 8.65 23.69
N ARG A 53 -0.28 8.51 23.26
CA ARG A 53 0.43 9.53 22.46
C ARG A 53 0.35 9.28 20.96
N THR A 54 -0.13 8.11 20.53
CA THR A 54 -0.23 7.74 19.11
C THR A 54 -1.65 7.36 18.73
N ILE A 55 -2.10 6.14 19.00
CA ILE A 55 -3.37 5.58 18.51
C ILE A 55 -4.59 6.36 19.02
N ASP A 56 -4.52 6.92 20.23
CA ASP A 56 -5.60 7.75 20.79
C ASP A 56 -5.58 9.20 20.25
N ARG A 57 -4.62 9.56 19.38
CA ARG A 57 -4.50 10.89 18.75
C ARG A 57 -5.03 10.84 17.32
N PRO A 58 -6.15 11.52 17.00
CA PRO A 58 -6.72 11.53 15.65
C PRO A 58 -5.73 11.97 14.56
N GLU A 59 -4.86 12.95 14.87
CA GLU A 59 -3.87 13.47 13.93
C GLU A 59 -2.81 12.42 13.58
N PHE A 60 -2.40 11.61 14.58
CA PHE A 60 -1.45 10.53 14.37
C PHE A 60 -2.08 9.40 13.53
N VAL A 61 -3.33 9.03 13.83
CA VAL A 61 -4.08 8.02 13.07
C VAL A 61 -4.24 8.45 11.61
N HIS A 62 -4.58 9.72 11.37
CA HIS A 62 -4.66 10.28 10.02
C HIS A 62 -3.30 10.28 9.30
N TYR A 63 -2.23 10.70 9.99
CA TYR A 63 -0.87 10.65 9.47
C TYR A 63 -0.44 9.23 9.11
N LEU A 64 -0.72 8.26 9.98
CA LEU A 64 -0.40 6.85 9.77
C LEU A 64 -1.12 6.29 8.55
N ALA A 65 -2.43 6.54 8.45
CA ALA A 65 -3.24 6.10 7.31
C ALA A 65 -2.70 6.66 5.99
N ASN A 66 -2.41 7.96 5.92
CA ASN A 66 -1.88 8.59 4.72
C ASN A 66 -0.49 8.06 4.36
N THR A 67 0.40 7.94 5.34
CA THR A 67 1.77 7.46 5.13
C THR A 67 1.78 6.04 4.57
N VAL A 68 0.96 5.15 5.15
CA VAL A 68 0.86 3.76 4.65
C VAL A 68 0.20 3.73 3.27
N ASN A 69 -0.82 4.54 3.03
CA ASN A 69 -1.47 4.66 1.72
C ASN A 69 -0.48 5.08 0.63
N GLU A 70 0.39 6.06 0.88
CA GLU A 70 1.46 6.47 -0.05
C GLU A 70 2.44 5.33 -0.37
N TYR A 71 2.78 4.48 0.60
CA TYR A 71 3.63 3.32 0.35
C TYR A 71 2.92 2.26 -0.51
N LEU A 72 1.63 2.02 -0.25
CA LEU A 72 0.82 1.09 -1.06
C LEU A 72 0.62 1.62 -2.49
N GLU A 73 0.45 2.93 -2.67
CA GLU A 73 0.38 3.57 -3.99
C GLU A 73 1.70 3.40 -4.76
N LYS A 74 2.84 3.63 -4.11
CA LYS A 74 4.17 3.39 -4.72
C LYS A 74 4.37 1.92 -5.07
N ALA A 75 3.86 1.00 -4.26
CA ALA A 75 3.89 -0.43 -4.56
C ALA A 75 3.06 -0.73 -5.82
N LEU A 76 1.82 -0.23 -5.87
CA LEU A 76 0.91 -0.43 -7.00
C LEU A 76 1.48 0.14 -8.31
N ALA A 77 2.08 1.32 -8.26
CA ALA A 77 2.75 1.93 -9.41
C ALA A 77 3.91 1.08 -9.94
N ALA A 78 4.65 0.40 -9.07
CA ALA A 78 5.71 -0.52 -9.48
C ALA A 78 5.17 -1.77 -10.20
N PHE A 79 3.96 -2.22 -9.87
CA PHE A 79 3.30 -3.34 -10.56
C PHE A 79 2.74 -2.99 -11.93
N ALA A 80 2.36 -1.73 -12.15
CA ALA A 80 1.83 -1.28 -13.43
C ALA A 80 2.88 -1.29 -14.57
N GLY A 81 4.17 -1.48 -14.24
CA GLY A 81 5.29 -1.39 -15.17
C GLY A 81 5.52 0.04 -15.68
N PRO A 82 6.69 0.35 -16.28
CA PRO A 82 6.77 1.51 -17.16
C PRO A 82 5.73 1.29 -18.25
N LYS A 83 4.84 2.27 -18.48
CA LYS A 83 4.01 2.29 -19.68
C LYS A 83 4.96 2.03 -20.85
N GLY A 84 4.80 0.89 -21.51
CA GLY A 84 5.50 0.63 -22.75
C GLY A 84 5.24 1.83 -23.65
N THR A 85 6.29 2.56 -23.98
CA THR A 85 6.31 3.46 -25.13
C THR A 85 6.05 2.58 -26.35
N GLY A 86 4.77 2.45 -26.70
CA GLY A 86 4.35 2.01 -28.01
C GLY A 86 4.56 3.16 -28.99
N GLU A 87 5.81 3.33 -29.42
CA GLU A 87 6.35 4.13 -30.52
C GLU A 87 7.82 3.65 -30.56
N ASP A 88 8.32 2.87 -31.51
CA ASP A 88 8.04 2.79 -32.93
C ASP A 88 8.24 1.35 -33.44
N ASP A 89 7.17 0.70 -33.88
CA ASP A 89 7.23 -0.48 -34.75
C ASP A 89 6.58 -0.11 -36.09
N ASN A 90 7.22 0.83 -36.79
CA ASN A 90 6.94 1.12 -38.19
C ASN A 90 8.21 1.60 -38.91
N ASP A 91 9.26 0.77 -38.89
CA ASP A 91 10.40 0.88 -39.80
C ASP A 91 10.70 -0.47 -40.48
N LEU A 92 9.62 -1.21 -40.82
CA LEU A 92 9.66 -2.31 -41.79
C LEU A 92 8.68 -2.06 -42.93
N LYS A 93 8.87 -0.93 -43.63
CA LYS A 93 8.49 -0.78 -45.04
C LYS A 93 9.49 0.15 -45.75
N MET A 94 10.57 -0.43 -46.27
CA MET A 94 10.95 -0.44 -47.69
C MET A 94 12.35 -1.00 -47.87
#